data_AF-A0A831JZE7-F1
#
_entry.id   AF-A0A831JZE7-F1
#
_cell.length_a   1.000
_cell.length_b   1.000
_cell.length_c   1.000
_cell.angle_alpha   90.00
_cell.angle_beta   90.00
_cell.angle_gamma   90.00
#
_symmetry.space_group_name_H-M   'P 1'
#
loop_
_entity.id
_entity.type
_entity.pdbx_description
1 polymer ?
#
loop_
_entity_poly.entity_id
_entity_poly.type
_entity_poly.pdbx_seq_one_letter_code
_entity_poly.pdbx_strand_id
1 'polypeptide(L)'
;MEVGIQLSTEEAIEFKVAPKVDRRQQTYDLLKLVRKPLTEEKEVLRRSRGIVFLPVNERSYAQVVSENIGHFRSGELDYVLGYVVGKIQLINYKLPAAIEVGFNPEAMVWHGGNGSRAGQLEVIEEYSQSLQLELPDARAIMLPSTGYAQADIAFKKTTGRVLIEHYFARALDDLSNVHSASVGRCHRSERFHVSELNEWDPSMWVKTVPAVVFVRNK
;
A
#
# COMPACT_ATOMS: atom_id res chain seq x y z
N MET A 1 19.64 24.28 -64.41
CA MET A 1 19.82 25.13 -63.22
C MET A 1 19.20 24.40 -62.05
N GLU A 2 20.02 23.62 -61.34
CA GLU A 2 19.62 22.96 -60.11
C GLU A 2 19.88 23.93 -58.97
N VAL A 3 18.80 24.30 -58.27
CA VAL A 3 18.88 25.13 -57.06
C VAL A 3 19.11 24.18 -55.90
N GLY A 4 20.34 24.16 -55.39
CA GLY A 4 20.70 23.47 -54.17
C GLY A 4 20.03 24.14 -52.98
N ILE A 5 19.21 23.37 -52.26
CA ILE A 5 18.70 23.76 -50.94
C ILE A 5 19.56 23.01 -49.93
N GLN A 6 20.55 23.70 -49.35
CA GLN A 6 21.21 23.27 -48.12
C GLN A 6 20.21 23.42 -46.97
N LEU A 7 19.70 22.31 -46.46
CA LEU A 7 18.99 22.28 -45.18
C LEU A 7 20.03 22.16 -44.06
N SER A 8 20.05 23.20 -43.23
CA SER A 8 20.86 23.37 -42.03
C SER A 8 20.49 22.34 -40.96
N THR A 9 21.53 21.76 -40.37
CA THR A 9 21.65 21.11 -39.06
C THR A 9 20.38 21.08 -38.20
N GLU A 10 19.75 19.91 -38.11
CA GLU A 10 18.81 19.58 -37.04
C GLU A 10 19.59 19.38 -35.75
N GLU A 11 19.60 20.41 -34.89
CA GLU A 11 19.90 20.23 -33.46
C GLU A 11 18.73 19.47 -32.84
N ALA A 12 18.87 18.14 -32.75
CA ALA A 12 18.01 17.31 -31.95
C ALA A 12 18.16 17.72 -30.47
N ILE A 13 17.20 18.51 -29.98
CA ILE A 13 17.02 18.76 -28.56
C ILE A 13 16.61 17.42 -27.94
N GLU A 14 17.60 16.69 -27.40
CA GLU A 14 17.36 15.57 -26.49
C GLU A 14 16.64 16.11 -25.25
N PHE A 15 15.31 16.03 -25.25
CA PHE A 15 14.54 16.07 -24.01
C PHE A 15 14.98 14.87 -23.19
N LYS A 16 15.91 15.09 -22.24
CA LYS A 16 16.16 14.15 -21.15
C LYS A 16 14.88 14.05 -20.32
N VAL A 17 13.97 13.18 -20.74
CA VAL A 17 12.86 12.73 -19.92
C VAL A 17 13.50 12.11 -18.69
N ALA A 18 13.36 12.77 -17.54
CA ALA A 18 13.81 12.20 -16.28
C ALA A 18 13.23 10.78 -16.17
N PRO A 19 14.02 9.78 -15.76
CA PRO A 19 13.55 8.40 -15.72
C PRO A 19 12.27 8.33 -14.88
N LYS A 20 11.20 7.79 -15.48
CA LYS A 20 9.93 7.62 -14.80
C LYS A 20 10.18 6.77 -13.56
N VAL A 21 9.98 7.37 -12.39
CA VAL A 21 10.22 6.71 -11.11
C VAL A 21 9.19 5.60 -10.93
N ASP A 22 9.65 4.34 -10.89
CA ASP A 22 8.79 3.20 -10.52
C ASP A 22 8.58 3.16 -9.01
N ARG A 23 7.58 3.92 -8.54
CA ARG A 23 7.23 4.02 -7.11
C ARG A 23 6.79 2.68 -6.51
N ARG A 24 6.26 1.76 -7.32
CA ARG A 24 5.88 0.42 -6.84
C ARG A 24 7.15 -0.36 -6.49
N GLN A 25 8.13 -0.39 -7.40
CA GLN A 25 9.40 -1.04 -7.14
C GLN A 25 10.14 -0.39 -5.96
N GLN A 26 10.14 0.94 -5.88
CA GLN A 26 10.69 1.66 -4.72
C GLN A 26 10.03 1.24 -3.41
N THR A 27 8.70 1.07 -3.38
CA THR A 27 8.00 0.61 -2.18
C THR A 27 8.45 -0.80 -1.77
N TYR A 28 8.59 -1.72 -2.73
CA TYR A 28 9.15 -3.05 -2.45
C TYR A 28 10.60 -3.01 -1.96
N ASP A 29 11.41 -2.09 -2.46
CA ASP A 29 12.79 -1.92 -2.01
C ASP A 29 12.87 -1.28 -0.61
N LEU A 30 11.97 -0.35 -0.29
CA LEU A 30 11.82 0.22 1.06
C LEU A 30 11.45 -0.87 2.07
N LEU A 31 10.53 -1.78 1.73
CA LEU A 31 10.12 -2.89 2.60
C LEU A 31 11.30 -3.76 3.04
N LYS A 32 12.35 -3.88 2.22
CA LYS A 32 13.58 -4.63 2.57
C LYS A 32 14.48 -3.89 3.56
N LEU A 33 14.29 -2.58 3.73
CA LEU A 33 15.09 -1.70 4.58
C LEU A 33 14.38 -1.33 5.88
N VAL A 34 13.14 -1.80 6.08
CA VAL A 34 12.35 -1.49 7.27
C VAL A 34 13.05 -2.02 8.51
N ARG A 35 13.10 -1.18 9.54
CA ARG A 35 13.55 -1.51 10.90
C ARG A 35 12.41 -1.32 11.87
N LYS A 36 12.58 -1.89 13.06
CA LYS A 36 11.69 -1.58 14.19
C LYS A 36 11.84 -0.09 14.56
N PRO A 37 10.73 0.64 14.76
CA PRO A 37 10.79 2.00 15.30
C PRO A 37 11.31 2.01 16.74
N LEU A 38 12.04 3.07 17.10
CA LEU A 38 12.43 3.35 18.46
C LEU A 38 11.20 3.75 19.29
N THR A 39 11.29 3.62 20.61
CA THR A 39 10.19 3.98 21.51
C THR A 39 9.87 5.47 21.42
N GLU A 40 10.90 6.30 21.34
CA GLU A 40 10.79 7.76 21.23
C GLU A 40 10.10 8.17 19.92
N GLU A 41 10.45 7.52 18.81
CA GLU A 41 9.83 7.76 17.49
C GLU A 41 8.33 7.43 17.52
N LYS A 42 7.95 6.30 18.13
CA LYS A 42 6.55 5.93 18.31
C LYS A 42 5.81 6.94 19.18
N GLU A 43 6.41 7.38 20.27
CA GLU A 43 5.81 8.36 21.16
C GLU A 43 5.60 9.72 20.50
N VAL A 44 6.56 10.17 19.68
CA VAL A 44 6.41 11.40 18.88
C VAL A 44 5.21 11.28 17.96
N LEU A 45 5.15 10.25 17.11
CA LEU A 45 4.07 10.08 16.13
C LEU A 45 2.71 9.79 16.78
N ARG A 46 2.68 9.11 17.92
CA ARG A 46 1.46 8.89 18.70
C ARG A 46 0.88 10.22 19.20
N ARG A 47 1.74 11.12 19.70
CA ARG A 47 1.30 12.41 20.26
C ARG A 47 1.00 13.45 19.19
N SER A 48 1.84 13.57 18.16
CA SER A 48 1.69 14.61 17.14
C SER A 48 0.65 14.24 16.09
N ARG A 49 0.50 12.95 15.78
CA ARG A 49 -0.26 12.47 14.61
C ARG A 49 -1.27 11.37 14.93
N GLY A 50 -1.45 10.98 16.19
CA GLY A 50 -2.41 9.93 16.59
C GLY A 50 -2.07 8.54 16.06
N ILE A 51 -0.80 8.30 15.67
CA ILE A 51 -0.39 7.06 15.03
C ILE A 51 -0.23 5.95 16.07
N VAL A 52 -0.85 4.80 15.81
CA VAL A 52 -0.67 3.55 16.54
C VAL A 52 0.16 2.57 15.72
N PHE A 53 1.05 1.83 16.37
CA PHE A 53 1.93 0.87 15.72
C PHE A 53 1.45 -0.55 15.95
N LEU A 54 1.31 -1.31 14.86
CA LEU A 54 0.75 -2.65 14.84
C LEU A 54 1.79 -3.64 14.31
N PRO A 55 1.95 -4.82 14.96
CA PRO A 55 2.89 -5.83 14.51
C PRO A 55 2.38 -6.52 13.24
N VAL A 56 3.27 -6.72 12.28
CA VAL A 56 3.03 -7.46 11.04
C VAL A 56 4.20 -8.42 10.84
N ASN A 57 3.90 -9.69 10.65
CA ASN A 57 4.89 -10.76 10.55
C ASN A 57 5.16 -11.17 9.10
N GLU A 58 6.19 -12.01 8.94
CA GLU A 58 6.59 -12.65 7.70
C GLU A 58 5.60 -13.75 7.27
N ARG A 59 4.38 -13.33 6.93
CA ARG A 59 3.31 -14.20 6.46
C ARG A 59 2.81 -13.74 5.10
N SER A 60 2.51 -14.68 4.23
CA SER A 60 1.79 -14.39 2.98
C SER A 60 0.30 -14.20 3.26
N TYR A 61 -0.44 -13.56 2.35
CA TYR A 61 -1.87 -13.31 2.57
C TYR A 61 -2.66 -14.61 2.81
N ALA A 62 -2.38 -15.66 2.02
CA ALA A 62 -3.01 -16.97 2.18
C ALA A 62 -2.77 -17.59 3.56
N GLN A 63 -1.55 -17.45 4.13
CA GLN A 63 -1.24 -17.93 5.48
C GLN A 63 -2.03 -17.16 6.54
N VAL A 64 -2.17 -15.84 6.38
CA VAL A 64 -2.94 -15.00 7.32
C VAL A 64 -4.42 -15.40 7.30
N VAL A 65 -4.98 -15.66 6.12
CA VAL A 65 -6.37 -16.11 5.96
C VAL A 65 -6.60 -17.47 6.61
N SER A 66 -5.73 -18.45 6.35
CA SER A 66 -5.87 -19.80 6.92
C SER A 66 -5.77 -19.83 8.44
N GLU A 67 -4.95 -18.95 9.03
CA GLU A 67 -4.79 -18.84 10.48
C GLU A 67 -5.93 -18.08 11.17
N ASN A 68 -6.71 -17.27 10.43
CA ASN A 68 -7.71 -16.37 11.01
C ASN A 68 -9.04 -16.41 10.23
N ILE A 69 -9.50 -17.60 9.82
CA ILE A 69 -10.68 -17.81 8.93
C ILE A 69 -11.92 -17.01 9.38
N GLY A 70 -12.19 -16.90 10.69
CA GLY A 70 -13.34 -16.16 11.21
C GLY A 70 -13.30 -14.65 10.95
N HIS A 71 -12.12 -14.10 10.65
CA HIS A 71 -11.93 -12.68 10.31
C HIS A 71 -12.25 -12.37 8.85
N PHE A 72 -12.09 -13.35 7.96
CA PHE A 72 -12.18 -13.17 6.51
C PHE A 72 -13.49 -13.68 5.92
N ARG A 73 -13.86 -13.13 4.75
CA ARG A 73 -15.03 -13.56 4.00
C ARG A 73 -14.97 -15.06 3.71
N SER A 74 -16.12 -15.72 3.71
CA SER A 74 -16.18 -17.14 3.36
C SER A 74 -15.66 -17.37 1.93
N GLY A 75 -14.80 -18.37 1.74
CA GLY A 75 -14.16 -18.67 0.46
C GLY A 75 -12.94 -17.80 0.11
N GLU A 76 -12.48 -16.92 1.00
CA GLU A 76 -11.32 -16.05 0.76
C GLU A 76 -10.05 -16.87 0.47
N LEU A 77 -9.86 -17.99 1.18
CA LEU A 77 -8.67 -18.83 0.98
C LEU A 77 -8.64 -19.47 -0.42
N ASP A 78 -9.78 -19.99 -0.88
CA ASP A 78 -9.88 -20.60 -2.21
C ASP A 78 -9.75 -19.55 -3.32
N TYR A 79 -10.24 -18.34 -3.05
CA TYR A 79 -10.09 -17.18 -3.91
C TYR A 79 -8.61 -16.83 -4.11
N VAL A 80 -7.85 -16.64 -3.03
CA VAL A 80 -6.45 -16.20 -3.12
C VAL A 80 -5.52 -17.28 -3.66
N LEU A 81 -5.85 -18.56 -3.45
CA LEU A 81 -5.09 -19.69 -3.97
C LEU A 81 -5.45 -20.06 -5.41
N GLY A 82 -6.45 -19.41 -6.01
CA GLY A 82 -6.82 -19.65 -7.41
C GLY A 82 -7.50 -20.98 -7.68
N TYR A 83 -8.08 -21.61 -6.65
CA TYR A 83 -8.79 -22.88 -6.79
C TYR A 83 -10.19 -22.72 -7.38
N VAL A 84 -10.67 -21.48 -7.54
CA VAL A 84 -11.94 -21.19 -8.20
C VAL A 84 -11.67 -20.85 -9.67
N VAL A 85 -12.11 -21.72 -10.58
CA VAL A 85 -12.04 -21.50 -12.02
C VAL A 85 -12.67 -20.16 -12.39
N GLY A 86 -11.93 -19.33 -13.13
CA GLY A 86 -12.36 -17.99 -13.55
C GLY A 86 -12.15 -16.88 -12.53
N LYS A 87 -11.56 -17.18 -11.36
CA LYS A 87 -11.18 -16.15 -10.38
C LYS A 87 -9.69 -15.85 -10.40
N ILE A 88 -9.39 -14.63 -9.96
CA ILE A 88 -8.11 -13.99 -10.07
C ILE A 88 -7.23 -14.32 -8.84
N GLN A 89 -5.97 -14.67 -9.08
CA GLN A 89 -4.99 -15.00 -8.06
C GLN A 89 -4.27 -13.75 -7.58
N LEU A 90 -4.15 -13.61 -6.25
CA LEU A 90 -3.25 -12.64 -5.64
C LEU A 90 -1.83 -13.17 -5.76
N ILE A 91 -0.90 -12.33 -6.26
CA ILE A 91 0.52 -12.67 -6.19
C ILE A 91 0.84 -12.88 -4.71
N ASN A 92 1.23 -14.11 -4.35
CA ASN A 92 1.39 -14.52 -2.96
C ASN A 92 2.71 -13.95 -2.38
N TYR A 93 2.77 -12.63 -2.24
CA TYR A 93 3.87 -11.91 -1.65
C TYR A 93 3.94 -12.17 -0.15
N LYS A 94 5.17 -12.33 0.34
CA LYS A 94 5.50 -12.46 1.75
C LYS A 94 6.40 -11.29 2.14
N LEU A 95 6.07 -10.63 3.25
CA LEU A 95 6.92 -9.55 3.78
C LEU A 95 8.33 -10.09 4.11
N PRO A 96 9.38 -9.31 3.82
CA PRO A 96 10.76 -9.76 3.92
C PRO A 96 11.25 -9.88 5.37
N ALA A 97 10.58 -9.23 6.31
CA ALA A 97 10.86 -9.27 7.74
C ALA A 97 9.59 -8.95 8.54
N ALA A 98 9.60 -9.31 9.83
CA ALA A 98 8.59 -8.83 10.77
C ALA A 98 8.83 -7.34 11.07
N ILE A 99 7.77 -6.54 11.01
CA ILE A 99 7.80 -5.08 11.09
C ILE A 99 6.70 -4.55 12.02
N GLU A 100 6.88 -3.32 12.51
CA GLU A 100 5.80 -2.54 13.14
C GLU A 100 5.37 -1.46 12.16
N VAL A 101 4.08 -1.44 11.80
CA VAL A 101 3.50 -0.47 10.86
C VAL A 101 2.59 0.49 11.61
N GLY A 102 2.74 1.78 11.34
CA GLY A 102 1.98 2.87 11.93
C GLY A 102 0.76 3.25 11.11
N PHE A 103 -0.37 3.43 11.77
CA PHE A 103 -1.61 3.97 11.19
C PHE A 103 -2.23 5.00 12.12
N ASN A 104 -2.93 6.01 11.58
CA ASN A 104 -3.83 6.85 12.36
C ASN A 104 -5.27 6.35 12.18
N PRO A 105 -5.87 5.62 13.14
CA PRO A 105 -7.21 5.04 13.00
C PRO A 105 -8.33 6.07 12.81
N GLU A 106 -8.14 7.30 13.31
CA GLU A 106 -9.14 8.37 13.24
C GLU A 106 -8.97 9.23 11.97
N ALA A 107 -7.83 9.11 11.27
CA ALA A 107 -7.55 9.77 9.99
C ALA A 107 -6.83 8.83 9.02
N MET A 108 -7.39 7.64 8.81
CA MET A 108 -6.80 6.57 7.99
C MET A 108 -6.66 6.93 6.51
N VAL A 109 -7.59 7.75 6.02
CA VAL A 109 -7.70 8.13 4.62
C VAL A 109 -6.99 9.46 4.42
N TRP A 110 -5.97 9.47 3.57
CA TRP A 110 -5.35 10.72 3.17
C TRP A 110 -6.11 11.36 2.00
N HIS A 111 -6.42 12.65 2.12
CA HIS A 111 -7.19 13.39 1.12
C HIS A 111 -6.44 13.51 -0.21
N GLY A 112 -7.18 13.50 -1.33
CA GLY A 112 -6.64 13.68 -2.69
C GLY A 112 -6.50 12.40 -3.53
N GLY A 113 -6.79 11.22 -2.96
CA GLY A 113 -6.45 9.92 -3.56
C GLY A 113 -7.58 9.08 -4.16
N ASN A 114 -8.77 9.63 -4.46
CA ASN A 114 -9.76 8.90 -5.27
C ASN A 114 -9.24 8.88 -6.72
N GLY A 115 -8.42 7.90 -7.08
CA GLY A 115 -7.73 7.90 -8.36
C GLY A 115 -6.85 6.68 -8.60
N SER A 116 -6.05 6.77 -9.67
CA SER A 116 -5.17 5.69 -10.13
C SER A 116 -4.19 5.24 -9.06
N ARG A 117 -3.70 3.99 -9.13
CA ARG A 117 -2.69 3.50 -8.18
C ARG A 117 -1.42 4.37 -8.19
N ALA A 118 -1.03 4.85 -9.37
CA ALA A 118 0.09 5.76 -9.52
C ALA A 118 -0.12 7.08 -8.75
N GLY A 119 -1.31 7.67 -8.86
CA GLY A 119 -1.66 8.88 -8.09
C GLY A 119 -1.75 8.62 -6.59
N GLN A 120 -2.22 7.45 -6.16
CA GLN A 120 -2.21 7.10 -4.73
C GLN A 120 -0.79 6.94 -4.18
N LEU A 121 0.13 6.36 -4.95
CA LEU A 121 1.55 6.27 -4.59
C LEU A 121 2.22 7.66 -4.56
N GLU A 122 1.82 8.59 -5.41
CA GLU A 122 2.25 10.00 -5.37
C GLU A 122 1.87 10.67 -4.06
N VAL A 123 0.60 10.58 -3.70
CA VAL A 123 0.08 11.17 -2.48
C VAL A 123 0.73 10.55 -1.23
N ILE A 124 1.01 9.24 -1.24
CA ILE A 124 1.74 8.58 -0.15
C ILE A 124 3.18 9.10 -0.05
N GLU A 125 3.85 9.33 -1.18
CA GLU A 125 5.20 9.91 -1.20
C GLU A 125 5.22 11.34 -0.67
N GLU A 126 4.25 12.18 -1.03
CA GLU A 126 4.10 13.53 -0.46
C GLU A 126 3.91 13.48 1.07
N TYR A 127 3.05 12.57 1.54
CA TYR A 127 2.87 12.34 2.97
C TYR A 127 4.18 11.85 3.63
N SER A 128 4.91 10.95 2.97
CA SER A 128 6.23 10.46 3.43
C SER A 128 7.22 11.61 3.61
N GLN A 129 7.33 12.50 2.62
CA GLN A 129 8.22 13.66 2.68
C GLN A 129 7.88 14.58 3.87
N SER A 130 6.58 14.77 4.16
CA SER A 130 6.16 15.53 5.33
C SER A 130 6.58 14.88 6.66
N LEU A 131 6.55 13.55 6.76
CA LEU A 131 7.00 12.82 7.95
C LEU A 131 8.52 12.95 8.15
N GLN A 132 9.27 12.95 7.05
CA GLN A 132 10.73 13.02 7.06
C GLN A 132 11.29 14.35 7.59
N LEU A 133 10.49 15.41 7.58
CA LEU A 133 10.86 16.69 8.20
C LEU A 133 10.91 16.59 9.74
N GLU A 134 10.07 15.75 10.33
CA GLU A 134 10.02 15.52 11.79
C GLU A 134 10.91 14.34 12.21
N LEU A 135 10.88 13.26 11.43
CA LEU A 135 11.58 12.01 11.69
C LEU A 135 12.24 11.55 10.38
N PRO A 136 13.54 11.85 10.17
CA PRO A 136 14.23 11.60 8.90
C PRO A 136 14.17 10.15 8.39
N ASP A 137 13.97 9.18 9.29
CA ASP A 137 13.90 7.75 8.98
C ASP A 137 12.47 7.24 8.73
N ALA A 138 11.44 8.05 9.04
CA ALA A 138 10.06 7.69 8.80
C ALA A 138 9.75 7.74 7.30
N ARG A 139 8.99 6.77 6.81
CA ARG A 139 8.44 6.74 5.45
C ARG A 139 6.98 6.36 5.51
N ALA A 140 6.20 6.87 4.57
CA ALA A 140 4.87 6.35 4.30
C ALA A 140 4.91 5.44 3.07
N ILE A 141 4.20 4.30 3.14
CA ILE A 141 4.16 3.32 2.05
C ILE A 141 2.73 2.79 1.83
N MET A 142 2.49 2.31 0.61
CA MET A 142 1.34 1.44 0.32
C MET A 142 1.72 0.01 0.70
N LEU A 143 0.97 -0.62 1.61
CA LEU A 143 1.29 -1.99 2.00
C LEU A 143 0.79 -3.01 0.99
N PRO A 144 1.46 -4.16 0.88
CA PRO A 144 0.83 -5.38 0.38
C PRO A 144 -0.41 -5.75 1.22
N SER A 145 -1.33 -6.48 0.61
CA SER A 145 -2.59 -6.99 1.17
C SER A 145 -2.36 -7.74 2.48
N THR A 146 -1.28 -8.52 2.57
CA THR A 146 -0.90 -9.23 3.80
C THR A 146 -0.59 -8.26 4.95
N GLY A 147 0.02 -7.11 4.67
CA GLY A 147 0.33 -6.10 5.68
C GLY A 147 -0.94 -5.47 6.25
N TYR A 148 -1.86 -5.02 5.39
CA TYR A 148 -3.14 -4.47 5.83
C TYR A 148 -3.98 -5.48 6.61
N ALA A 149 -4.04 -6.73 6.16
CA ALA A 149 -4.82 -7.77 6.83
C ALA A 149 -4.28 -8.10 8.24
N GLN A 150 -2.96 -8.23 8.38
CA GLN A 150 -2.34 -8.46 9.68
C GLN A 150 -2.53 -7.26 10.62
N ALA A 151 -2.41 -6.04 10.10
CA ALA A 151 -2.68 -4.82 10.87
C ALA A 151 -4.14 -4.77 11.35
N ASP A 152 -5.12 -5.07 10.49
CA ASP A 152 -6.53 -5.08 10.89
C ASP A 152 -6.83 -6.13 11.97
N ILE A 153 -6.24 -7.33 11.86
CA ILE A 153 -6.32 -8.37 12.89
C ILE A 153 -5.70 -7.90 14.21
N ALA A 154 -4.50 -7.33 14.17
CA ALA A 154 -3.79 -6.86 15.36
C ALA A 154 -4.56 -5.73 16.06
N PHE A 155 -5.11 -4.80 15.28
CA PHE A 155 -5.95 -3.71 15.78
C PHE A 155 -7.22 -4.25 16.44
N LYS A 156 -7.92 -5.20 15.80
CA LYS A 156 -9.12 -5.84 16.35
C LYS A 156 -8.86 -6.62 17.62
N LYS A 157 -7.75 -7.35 17.70
CA LYS A 157 -7.33 -8.05 18.93
C LYS A 157 -7.10 -7.07 20.09
N THR A 158 -6.58 -5.88 19.80
CA THR A 158 -6.20 -4.91 20.82
C THR A 158 -7.36 -4.01 21.25
N THR A 159 -8.27 -3.67 20.33
CA THR A 159 -9.29 -2.63 20.55
C THR A 159 -10.73 -3.15 20.46
N GLY A 160 -10.94 -4.35 19.93
CA GLY A 160 -12.26 -4.87 19.57
C GLY A 160 -12.86 -4.24 18.29
N ARG A 161 -12.24 -3.19 17.74
CA ARG A 161 -12.67 -2.48 16.52
C ARG A 161 -11.89 -2.97 15.30
N VAL A 162 -12.48 -2.87 14.12
CA VAL A 162 -11.77 -3.11 12.85
C VAL A 162 -11.04 -1.84 12.39
N LEU A 163 -9.94 -1.99 11.65
CA LEU A 163 -9.09 -0.86 11.25
C LEU A 163 -9.55 -0.23 9.93
N ILE A 164 -9.90 -1.07 8.94
CA ILE A 164 -10.34 -0.62 7.61
C ILE A 164 -11.86 -0.79 7.54
N GLU A 165 -12.62 0.19 8.03
CA GLU A 165 -14.09 0.13 8.05
C GLU A 165 -14.72 1.05 7.00
N HIS A 166 -15.65 0.52 6.20
CA HIS A 166 -16.43 1.26 5.18
C HIS A 166 -15.70 1.63 3.89
N TYR A 167 -14.52 1.07 3.66
CA TYR A 167 -13.76 1.28 2.44
C TYR A 167 -12.79 0.11 2.20
N PHE A 168 -12.13 0.15 1.05
CA PHE A 168 -11.02 -0.70 0.68
C PHE A 168 -9.76 0.15 0.53
N ALA A 169 -8.70 -0.24 1.23
CA ALA A 169 -7.36 0.28 0.99
C ALA A 169 -6.83 -0.34 -0.29
N ARG A 170 -6.24 0.47 -1.18
CA ARG A 170 -5.49 -0.11 -2.30
C ARG A 170 -4.23 -0.78 -1.78
N ALA A 171 -4.04 -2.04 -2.15
CA ALA A 171 -2.84 -2.78 -1.83
C ALA A 171 -1.79 -2.63 -2.95
N LEU A 172 -0.53 -2.82 -2.58
CA LEU A 172 0.60 -2.79 -3.52
C LEU A 172 0.57 -3.95 -4.53
N ASP A 173 -0.12 -5.05 -4.19
CA ASP A 173 -0.14 -6.27 -4.99
C ASP A 173 -0.91 -6.12 -6.30
N ASP A 174 -0.52 -6.96 -7.27
CA ASP A 174 -1.28 -7.20 -8.49
C ASP A 174 -2.09 -8.49 -8.37
N LEU A 175 -3.16 -8.53 -9.17
CA LEU A 175 -4.10 -9.62 -9.31
C LEU A 175 -3.92 -10.22 -10.72
N SER A 176 -3.94 -11.55 -10.88
CA SER A 176 -3.86 -12.16 -12.22
C SER A 176 -5.02 -11.68 -13.12
N ASN A 177 -4.76 -11.02 -14.25
CA ASN A 177 -5.78 -10.43 -15.14
C ASN A 177 -6.45 -9.13 -14.66
N VAL A 178 -6.09 -8.60 -13.47
CA VAL A 178 -6.52 -7.27 -12.97
C VAL A 178 -5.33 -6.54 -12.38
N HIS A 179 -5.10 -5.29 -12.77
CA HIS A 179 -3.89 -4.55 -12.41
C HIS A 179 -3.79 -4.07 -10.94
N SER A 180 -4.75 -4.39 -10.05
CA SER A 180 -4.68 -3.95 -8.64
C SER A 180 -5.51 -4.82 -7.69
N ALA A 181 -4.97 -5.06 -6.49
CA ALA A 181 -5.73 -5.56 -5.34
C ALA A 181 -6.24 -4.40 -4.48
N SER A 182 -7.45 -4.53 -3.91
CA SER A 182 -7.98 -3.63 -2.88
C SER A 182 -8.51 -4.44 -1.70
N VAL A 183 -8.25 -4.01 -0.47
CA VAL A 183 -8.50 -4.81 0.75
C VAL A 183 -9.29 -4.04 1.80
N GLY A 184 -10.31 -4.67 2.37
CA GLY A 184 -11.17 -4.02 3.34
C GLY A 184 -12.56 -4.64 3.44
N ARG A 185 -13.56 -3.77 3.65
CA ARG A 185 -14.98 -4.14 3.85
C ARG A 185 -15.90 -2.93 3.66
N CYS A 186 -17.11 -3.15 3.17
CA CYS A 186 -18.10 -2.08 2.95
C CYS A 186 -18.74 -1.61 4.26
N HIS A 187 -18.73 -2.45 5.29
CA HIS A 187 -19.28 -2.13 6.60
C HIS A 187 -18.49 -2.80 7.73
N ARG A 188 -18.44 -2.18 8.91
CA ARG A 188 -17.73 -2.72 10.09
C ARG A 188 -18.18 -4.10 10.57
N SER A 189 -19.42 -4.50 10.26
CA SER A 189 -19.96 -5.83 10.58
C SER A 189 -19.58 -6.90 9.56
N GLU A 190 -19.05 -6.50 8.40
CA GLU A 190 -18.62 -7.42 7.36
C GLU A 190 -17.21 -7.94 7.62
N ARG A 191 -16.90 -9.04 6.95
CA ARG A 191 -15.59 -9.67 7.04
C ARG A 191 -14.61 -9.06 6.06
N PHE A 192 -13.33 -9.06 6.43
CA PHE A 192 -12.27 -8.56 5.58
C PHE A 192 -12.13 -9.42 4.32
N HIS A 193 -11.86 -8.81 3.17
CA HIS A 193 -11.54 -9.53 1.93
C HIS A 193 -10.74 -8.67 0.97
N VAL A 194 -10.13 -9.35 -0.01
CA VAL A 194 -9.60 -8.75 -1.23
C VAL A 194 -10.73 -8.59 -2.25
N SER A 195 -10.74 -7.46 -2.95
CA SER A 195 -11.65 -7.16 -4.05
C SER A 195 -10.88 -6.73 -5.29
N GLU A 196 -11.41 -7.12 -6.46
CA GLU A 196 -10.95 -6.77 -7.81
C GLU A 196 -11.49 -5.40 -8.24
N LEU A 197 -11.18 -4.35 -7.47
CA LEU A 197 -11.57 -3.00 -7.87
C LEU A 197 -10.55 -2.47 -8.88
N ASN A 198 -11.05 -1.96 -10.00
CA ASN A 198 -10.22 -1.48 -11.12
C ASN A 198 -9.19 -0.44 -10.60
N GLU A 199 -7.97 -0.47 -11.12
CA GLU A 199 -6.93 0.49 -10.77
C GLU A 199 -7.36 1.94 -11.06
N TRP A 200 -8.31 2.17 -11.96
CA TRP A 200 -8.86 3.49 -12.26
C TRP A 200 -10.18 3.77 -11.55
N ASP A 201 -10.72 2.82 -10.79
CA ASP A 201 -12.01 2.98 -10.14
C ASP A 201 -12.00 4.22 -9.24
N PRO A 202 -12.73 5.30 -9.60
CA PRO A 202 -12.82 6.49 -8.79
C PRO A 202 -13.85 6.30 -7.67
N SER A 203 -14.39 5.09 -7.48
CA SER A 203 -15.42 4.82 -6.50
C SER A 203 -15.00 5.35 -5.14
N MET A 204 -15.98 5.96 -4.48
CA MET A 204 -15.80 6.51 -3.14
C MET A 204 -15.37 5.46 -2.10
N TRP A 205 -15.34 4.18 -2.46
CA TRP A 205 -15.00 3.06 -1.61
C TRP A 205 -13.51 2.71 -1.63
N VAL A 206 -12.72 3.12 -2.64
CA VAL A 206 -11.27 2.87 -2.67
C VAL A 206 -10.53 4.09 -2.13
N LYS A 207 -9.68 3.87 -1.12
CA LYS A 207 -8.96 4.94 -0.42
C LYS A 207 -7.45 4.74 -0.40
N THR A 208 -6.74 5.85 -0.45
CA THR A 208 -5.30 5.90 -0.14
C THR A 208 -5.11 5.80 1.36
N VAL A 209 -4.47 4.72 1.80
CA VAL A 209 -4.21 4.44 3.21
C VAL A 209 -2.70 4.32 3.41
N PRO A 210 -2.00 5.42 3.74
CA PRO A 210 -0.56 5.36 4.01
C PRO A 210 -0.29 4.55 5.28
N ALA A 211 0.67 3.62 5.21
CA ALA A 211 1.24 2.97 6.38
C ALA A 211 2.61 3.59 6.69
N VAL A 212 2.81 4.00 7.93
CA VAL A 212 4.08 4.57 8.37
C VAL A 212 5.04 3.46 8.78
N VAL A 213 6.25 3.48 8.23
CA VAL A 213 7.34 2.57 8.57
C VAL A 213 8.61 3.37 8.85
N PHE A 214 9.58 2.73 9.48
CA PHE A 214 10.90 3.31 9.69
C PHE A 214 11.92 2.52 8.89
N VAL A 215 12.75 3.21 8.12
CA VAL A 215 13.77 2.58 7.28
C VAL A 215 15.16 2.90 7.81
N ARG A 216 16.11 1.99 7.57
CA ARG A 216 17.52 2.27 7.84
C ARG A 216 18.02 3.29 6.81
N ASN A 217 18.62 4.39 7.26
CA ASN A 217 19.39 5.24 6.36
C ASN A 217 20.56 4.42 5.77
N LYS A 218 20.74 4.52 4.45
CA LYS A 218 21.93 4.01 3.78
C LYS A 218 23.07 5.01 3.89
#